data_AF-A0A383ENB8-F1
#
_entry.id   AF-A0A383ENB8-F1
#
_cell.length_a   1.000
_cell.length_b   1.000
_cell.length_c   1.000
_cell.angle_alpha   90.00
_cell.angle_beta   90.00
_cell.angle_gamma   90.00
#
_symmetry.space_group_name_H-M   'P 1'
#
loop_
_entity.id
_entity.type
_entity.pdbx_description
1 polymer ?
#
loop_
_entity_poly.entity_id
_entity_poly.type
_entity_poly.pdbx_seq_one_letter_code
_entity_poly.pdbx_strand_id
1 'polypeptide(L)'
;HRGISTTFTVVSGSEDPNKPESTIPWDILAKNGGTLVVLMGWKSLETILATLKEEGLSPTTPAALVQWGTWSDQQTVTGNIENILDKGQEAGLTPPVITVIGEVVNLRKDLAWFDKRTLFGKRVLVTRSRSQASRLCTLLEQSGANPVELPTIQISPLDDFSELDATLERLTDYNWVIFASANAVESVFERLELKGKDARALAGTTVGAIGPATAQALANRGITTDFVPS
;
A
#
# COMPACT_ATOMS: atom_id res chain seq x y z
N HIS A 1 11.02 11.45 23.37
CA HIS A 1 11.26 10.47 24.46
C HIS A 1 12.67 9.88 24.39
N ARG A 2 13.70 10.58 24.89
CA ARG A 2 15.11 10.12 24.84
C ARG A 2 15.57 9.34 26.10
N GLY A 3 14.65 8.84 26.93
CA GLY A 3 14.99 8.17 28.20
C GLY A 3 14.09 7.01 28.61
N ILE A 4 13.30 6.44 27.70
CA ILE A 4 12.36 5.34 28.01
C ILE A 4 12.99 3.97 27.76
N SER A 5 13.85 3.86 26.74
CA SER A 5 14.66 2.67 26.51
C SER A 5 15.95 3.07 25.83
N THR A 6 17.08 2.53 26.30
CA THR A 6 18.40 2.67 25.67
C THR A 6 18.81 1.41 24.92
N THR A 7 18.05 0.32 25.06
CA THR A 7 18.25 -0.97 24.42
C THR A 7 16.99 -1.40 23.65
N PHE A 8 17.19 -2.09 22.53
CA PHE A 8 16.12 -2.62 21.69
C PHE A 8 16.56 -3.98 21.16
N THR A 9 15.79 -5.02 21.47
CA THR A 9 16.08 -6.40 21.06
C THR A 9 14.89 -6.98 20.33
N VAL A 10 15.12 -7.66 19.21
CA VAL A 10 14.11 -8.38 18.45
C VAL A 10 14.44 -9.86 18.44
N VAL A 11 13.47 -10.70 18.77
CA VAL A 11 13.60 -12.17 18.74
C VAL A 11 12.42 -12.80 18.01
N SER A 12 12.61 -14.00 17.47
CA SER A 12 11.52 -14.83 16.95
C SER A 12 11.02 -15.75 18.06
N GLY A 13 9.78 -15.62 18.49
CA GLY A 13 9.15 -16.52 19.46
C GLY A 13 8.72 -17.88 18.87
N SER A 14 8.90 -18.08 17.55
CA SER A 14 8.74 -19.38 16.91
C SER A 14 10.12 -20.00 16.73
N GLU A 15 10.42 -21.01 17.54
CA GLU A 15 11.56 -21.91 17.35
C GLU A 15 11.08 -23.26 16.79
N ASP A 16 11.99 -24.02 16.19
CA ASP A 16 11.69 -25.35 15.65
C ASP A 16 11.18 -26.28 16.77
N PRO A 17 9.99 -26.88 16.64
CA PRO A 17 9.43 -27.81 17.64
C PRO A 17 10.34 -29.00 17.97
N ASN A 18 11.28 -29.34 17.09
CA ASN A 18 12.22 -30.45 17.29
C ASN A 18 13.48 -30.06 18.09
N LYS A 19 13.63 -28.79 18.47
CA LYS A 19 14.74 -28.35 19.33
C LYS A 19 14.39 -28.59 20.80
N PRO A 20 15.29 -29.25 21.57
CA PRO A 20 15.02 -29.58 22.97
C PRO A 20 15.06 -28.37 23.91
N GLU A 21 15.78 -27.30 23.55
CA GLU A 21 15.90 -26.07 24.35
C GLU A 21 15.82 -24.83 23.47
N SER A 22 15.31 -23.75 24.05
CA SER A 22 15.29 -22.44 23.40
C SER A 22 16.70 -21.91 23.25
N THR A 23 17.05 -21.44 22.05
CA THR A 23 18.36 -20.80 21.80
C THR A 23 18.38 -19.33 22.23
N ILE A 24 17.23 -18.80 22.65
CA ILE A 24 17.08 -17.41 23.05
C ILE A 24 17.44 -17.28 24.54
N PRO A 25 18.40 -16.41 24.90
CA PRO A 25 18.81 -16.22 26.29
C PRO A 25 17.78 -15.38 27.06
N TRP A 26 16.62 -15.98 27.37
CA TRP A 26 15.51 -15.30 28.05
C TRP A 26 15.90 -14.72 29.41
N ASP A 27 16.86 -15.35 30.10
CA ASP A 27 17.45 -14.90 31.35
C ASP A 27 18.13 -13.53 31.23
N ILE A 28 18.92 -13.35 30.16
CA ILE A 28 19.58 -12.08 29.86
C ILE A 28 18.53 -11.06 29.44
N LEU A 29 17.56 -11.45 28.60
CA LEU A 29 16.53 -10.54 28.10
C LEU A 29 15.60 -10.02 29.19
N ALA A 30 15.27 -10.84 30.20
CA ALA A 30 14.50 -10.43 31.37
C ALA A 30 15.24 -9.40 32.23
N LYS A 31 16.57 -9.55 32.38
CA LYS A 31 17.41 -8.74 33.29
C LYS A 31 18.00 -7.49 32.65
N ASN A 32 18.27 -7.51 31.33
CA ASN A 32 18.92 -6.42 30.61
C ASN A 32 18.03 -5.16 30.52
N GLY A 33 16.71 -5.32 30.68
CA GLY A 33 15.74 -4.25 30.59
C GLY A 33 15.67 -3.60 29.20
N GLY A 34 14.86 -2.55 29.10
CA GLY A 34 14.59 -1.84 27.86
C GLY A 34 13.44 -2.44 27.04
N THR A 35 13.58 -2.48 25.72
CA THR A 35 12.50 -2.89 24.81
C THR A 35 12.80 -4.25 24.20
N LEU A 36 11.90 -5.20 24.45
CA LEU A 36 11.93 -6.52 23.83
C LEU A 36 10.76 -6.65 22.85
N VAL A 37 11.06 -7.01 21.61
CA VAL A 37 10.07 -7.31 20.59
C VAL A 37 10.14 -8.78 20.23
N VAL A 38 9.02 -9.49 20.40
CA VAL A 38 8.87 -10.90 20.03
C VAL A 38 8.05 -10.98 18.75
N LEU A 39 8.69 -11.35 17.65
CA LEU A 39 8.04 -11.64 16.38
C LEU A 39 7.55 -13.09 16.37
N MET A 40 6.43 -13.36 15.68
CA MET A 40 5.92 -14.72 15.48
C MET A 40 5.68 -15.51 16.79
N GLY A 41 5.55 -14.81 17.93
CA GLY A 41 5.49 -15.43 19.25
C GLY A 41 4.10 -15.87 19.68
N TRP A 42 3.03 -15.57 18.94
CA TRP A 42 1.64 -15.73 19.40
C TRP A 42 1.33 -17.12 19.97
N LYS A 43 1.74 -18.19 19.27
CA LYS A 43 1.47 -19.57 19.71
C LYS A 43 2.25 -19.95 20.97
N SER A 44 3.45 -19.41 21.14
CA SER A 44 4.36 -19.70 22.26
C SER A 44 4.30 -18.61 23.33
N LEU A 45 3.36 -17.65 23.21
CA LEU A 45 3.38 -16.43 24.00
C LEU A 45 3.21 -16.72 25.49
N GLU A 46 2.35 -17.68 25.83
CA GLU A 46 2.15 -18.13 27.21
C GLU A 46 3.47 -18.61 27.84
N THR A 47 4.18 -19.51 27.15
CA THR A 47 5.49 -20.03 27.59
C THR A 47 6.52 -18.92 27.70
N ILE A 48 6.62 -18.04 26.70
CA ILE A 48 7.58 -16.91 26.71
C ILE A 48 7.32 -15.98 27.90
N LEU A 49 6.05 -15.64 28.16
CA LEU A 49 5.69 -14.79 29.31
C LEU A 49 5.96 -15.49 30.64
N ALA A 50 5.74 -16.80 30.74
CA ALA A 50 6.09 -17.59 31.92
C ALA A 50 7.60 -17.58 32.19
N THR A 51 8.42 -17.90 31.18
CA THR A 51 9.89 -17.89 31.31
C THR A 51 10.43 -16.52 31.68
N LEU A 52 9.93 -15.44 31.06
CA LEU A 52 10.35 -14.08 31.41
C LEU A 52 10.05 -13.73 32.88
N LYS A 53 8.91 -14.17 33.42
CA LYS A 53 8.56 -13.99 34.85
C LYS A 53 9.48 -14.79 35.76
N GLU A 54 9.75 -16.06 35.41
CA GLU A 54 10.66 -16.94 36.17
C GLU A 54 12.09 -16.35 36.23
N GLU A 55 12.53 -15.72 35.14
CA GLU A 55 13.83 -15.05 35.05
C GLU A 55 13.89 -13.67 35.72
N GLY A 56 12.79 -13.24 36.37
CA GLY A 56 12.74 -12.06 37.23
C GLY A 56 12.16 -10.81 36.57
N LEU A 57 11.58 -10.89 35.37
CA LEU A 57 10.86 -9.76 34.79
C LEU A 57 9.57 -9.49 35.58
N SER A 58 9.35 -8.23 35.98
CA SER A 58 8.17 -7.86 36.77
C SER A 58 6.86 -8.21 36.03
N PRO A 59 5.87 -8.84 36.70
CA PRO A 59 4.54 -9.09 36.12
C PRO A 59 3.81 -7.82 35.66
N THR A 60 4.13 -6.68 36.28
CA THR A 60 3.53 -5.38 35.93
C THR A 60 4.24 -4.69 34.76
N THR A 61 5.31 -5.28 34.21
CA THR A 61 6.04 -4.71 33.07
C THR A 61 5.08 -4.50 31.90
N PRO A 62 5.00 -3.29 31.32
CA PRO A 62 4.08 -3.00 30.22
C PRO A 62 4.33 -3.90 29.01
N ALA A 63 3.24 -4.33 28.37
CA ALA A 63 3.27 -5.16 27.18
C ALA A 63 2.17 -4.74 26.19
N ALA A 64 2.44 -4.85 24.90
CA ALA A 64 1.50 -4.60 23.82
C ALA A 64 1.51 -5.73 22.80
N LEU A 65 0.34 -6.05 22.27
CA LEU A 65 0.16 -6.94 21.13
C LEU A 65 -0.30 -6.10 19.94
N VAL A 66 0.40 -6.25 18.81
CA VAL A 66 0.08 -5.55 17.57
C VAL A 66 -0.16 -6.59 16.48
N GLN A 67 -1.40 -6.66 16.00
CA GLN A 67 -1.81 -7.49 14.86
C GLN A 67 -1.97 -6.59 13.64
N TRP A 68 -1.55 -7.08 12.45
CA TRP A 68 -1.67 -6.35 11.18
C TRP A 68 -1.15 -4.90 11.26
N GLY A 69 0.03 -4.72 11.85
CA GLY A 69 0.65 -3.40 11.99
C GLY A 69 0.70 -2.65 10.65
N THR A 70 0.28 -1.39 10.66
CA THR A 70 0.17 -0.50 9.48
C THR A 70 -0.82 -0.95 8.41
N TRP A 71 -1.70 -1.90 8.71
CA TRP A 71 -2.83 -2.28 7.86
C TRP A 71 -4.14 -1.65 8.36
N SER A 72 -5.12 -1.51 7.47
CA SER A 72 -6.45 -0.96 7.82
C SER A 72 -7.12 -1.71 8.97
N ASP A 73 -6.76 -2.98 9.14
CA ASP A 73 -7.34 -3.92 10.10
C ASP A 73 -6.42 -4.09 11.31
N GLN A 74 -5.49 -3.15 11.53
CA GLN A 74 -4.58 -3.17 12.68
C GLN A 74 -5.37 -3.24 13.99
N GLN A 75 -4.97 -4.15 14.85
CA GLN A 75 -5.44 -4.17 16.24
C GLN A 75 -4.27 -4.02 17.18
N THR A 76 -4.46 -3.24 18.24
CA THR A 76 -3.43 -3.03 19.26
C THR A 76 -4.01 -3.12 20.64
N VAL A 77 -3.60 -4.15 21.38
CA VAL A 77 -4.00 -4.41 22.76
C VAL A 77 -2.83 -4.05 23.67
N THR A 78 -3.09 -3.33 24.75
CA THR A 78 -2.07 -2.96 25.76
C THR A 78 -2.42 -3.51 27.12
N GLY A 79 -1.42 -3.92 27.86
CA GLY A 79 -1.53 -4.48 29.19
C GLY A 79 -0.16 -4.59 29.84
N ASN A 80 0.05 -5.67 30.58
CA ASN A 80 1.32 -6.02 31.19
C ASN A 80 1.58 -7.52 31.02
N ILE A 81 2.77 -7.98 31.42
CA ILE A 81 3.16 -9.39 31.33
C ILE A 81 2.13 -10.34 31.96
N GLU A 82 1.46 -9.91 33.04
CA GLU A 82 0.45 -10.71 33.75
C GLU A 82 -0.83 -10.94 32.95
N ASN A 83 -1.36 -9.92 32.25
CA ASN A 83 -2.69 -9.96 31.63
C ASN A 83 -2.74 -9.83 30.11
N ILE A 84 -1.59 -9.62 29.45
CA ILE A 84 -1.57 -9.30 28.02
C ILE A 84 -2.10 -10.44 27.15
N LEU A 85 -1.84 -11.70 27.53
CA LEU A 85 -2.32 -12.87 26.78
C LEU A 85 -3.85 -12.94 26.80
N ASP A 86 -4.45 -12.88 27.99
CA ASP A 86 -5.91 -12.92 28.18
C ASP A 86 -6.59 -11.79 27.40
N LYS A 87 -6.10 -10.56 27.54
CA LYS A 87 -6.62 -9.41 26.77
C LYS A 87 -6.50 -9.60 25.27
N GLY A 88 -5.43 -10.23 24.81
CA GLY A 88 -5.24 -10.55 23.40
C GLY A 88 -6.27 -11.57 22.90
N GLN A 89 -6.55 -12.60 23.70
CA GLN A 89 -7.57 -13.61 23.39
C GLN A 89 -8.99 -13.03 23.41
N GLU A 90 -9.32 -12.22 24.41
CA GLU A 90 -10.59 -11.51 24.52
C GLU A 90 -10.85 -10.57 23.33
N ALA A 91 -9.79 -9.91 22.84
CA ALA A 91 -9.85 -9.08 21.64
C ALA A 91 -9.95 -9.89 20.33
N GLY A 92 -9.86 -11.22 20.39
CA GLY A 92 -9.95 -12.10 19.21
C GLY A 92 -8.70 -12.07 18.34
N LEU A 93 -7.53 -11.73 18.89
CA LEU A 93 -6.29 -11.70 18.13
C LEU A 93 -5.89 -13.10 17.64
N THR A 94 -5.40 -13.16 16.41
CA THR A 94 -4.88 -14.36 15.77
C THR A 94 -3.56 -14.05 15.06
N PRO A 95 -2.70 -15.04 14.77
CA PRO A 95 -1.48 -14.78 14.00
C PRO A 95 -1.80 -14.07 12.66
N PRO A 96 -0.98 -13.10 12.24
CA PRO A 96 0.29 -12.67 12.82
C PRO A 96 0.14 -11.60 13.92
N VAL A 97 0.81 -11.81 15.07
CA VAL A 97 0.88 -10.84 16.18
C VAL A 97 2.34 -10.61 16.57
N ILE A 98 2.70 -9.34 16.79
CA ILE A 98 3.97 -8.92 17.38
C ILE A 98 3.71 -8.55 18.84
N THR A 99 4.54 -9.05 19.75
CA THR A 99 4.52 -8.64 21.16
C THR A 99 5.64 -7.64 21.40
N VAL A 100 5.33 -6.50 22.00
CA VAL A 100 6.30 -5.49 22.45
C VAL A 100 6.23 -5.43 23.97
N ILE A 101 7.37 -5.55 24.64
CA ILE A 101 7.50 -5.59 26.09
C ILE A 101 8.45 -4.47 26.53
N GLY A 102 8.08 -3.76 27.58
CA GLY A 102 8.86 -2.69 28.21
C GLY A 102 8.14 -1.34 28.23
N GLU A 103 8.76 -0.36 28.90
CA GLU A 103 8.18 0.96 29.17
C GLU A 103 7.76 1.75 27.91
N VAL A 104 8.31 1.41 26.73
CA VAL A 104 7.91 2.01 25.45
C VAL A 104 6.43 1.80 25.12
N VAL A 105 5.79 0.78 25.70
CA VAL A 105 4.35 0.53 25.50
C VAL A 105 3.50 1.68 26.04
N ASN A 106 3.96 2.38 27.09
CA ASN A 106 3.24 3.52 27.65
C ASN A 106 3.12 4.68 26.65
N LEU A 107 4.01 4.76 25.65
CA LEU A 107 3.95 5.74 24.57
C LEU A 107 2.83 5.50 23.57
N ARG A 108 2.16 4.34 23.61
CA ARG A 108 1.08 4.01 22.68
C ARG A 108 0.00 5.09 22.65
N LYS A 109 -0.32 5.73 23.78
CA LYS A 109 -1.32 6.81 23.83
C LYS A 109 -0.97 7.98 22.89
N ASP A 110 0.32 8.30 22.83
CA ASP A 110 0.88 9.41 22.05
C ASP A 110 1.22 8.99 20.61
N LEU A 111 1.60 7.72 20.42
CA LEU A 111 2.05 7.16 19.13
C LEU A 111 0.95 6.45 18.32
N ALA A 112 -0.28 6.35 18.84
CA ALA A 112 -1.43 5.80 18.12
C ALA A 112 -1.91 6.76 17.00
N TRP A 113 -1.08 6.95 15.97
CA TRP A 113 -1.39 7.83 14.84
C TRP A 113 -2.06 7.09 13.68
N PHE A 114 -1.76 5.79 13.50
CA PHE A 114 -2.23 5.02 12.33
C PHE A 114 -3.71 4.63 12.45
N ASP A 115 -4.08 4.05 13.60
CA ASP A 115 -5.42 3.57 13.94
C ASP A 115 -6.42 4.68 14.28
N LYS A 116 -5.95 5.95 14.27
CA LYS A 116 -6.80 7.15 14.42
C LYS A 116 -7.03 7.91 13.11
N ARG A 117 -6.55 7.40 11.97
CA ARG A 117 -6.76 8.04 10.67
C ARG A 117 -8.24 8.04 10.28
N THR A 118 -8.66 9.04 9.51
CA THR A 118 -10.07 9.32 9.20
C THR A 118 -10.81 8.15 8.54
N LEU A 119 -10.13 7.35 7.72
CA LEU A 119 -10.72 6.20 7.01
C LEU A 119 -10.21 4.86 7.53
N PHE A 120 -9.65 4.82 8.74
CA PHE A 120 -9.17 3.59 9.35
C PHE A 120 -10.25 2.50 9.40
N GLY A 121 -9.90 1.27 9.04
CA GLY A 121 -10.82 0.13 8.96
C GLY A 121 -11.86 0.20 7.84
N LYS A 122 -11.83 1.21 6.96
CA LYS A 122 -12.78 1.31 5.83
C LYS A 122 -12.23 0.60 4.62
N ARG A 123 -13.04 -0.29 4.04
CA ARG A 123 -12.76 -0.93 2.76
C ARG A 123 -13.47 -0.18 1.64
N VAL A 124 -12.74 0.29 0.64
CA VAL A 124 -13.25 1.21 -0.39
C VAL A 124 -13.06 0.59 -1.78
N LEU A 125 -14.16 0.35 -2.50
CA LEU A 125 -14.10 -0.13 -3.88
C LEU A 125 -13.82 1.02 -4.85
N VAL A 126 -12.76 0.91 -5.65
CA VAL A 126 -12.36 1.91 -6.64
C VAL A 126 -12.60 1.36 -8.04
N THR A 127 -13.60 1.91 -8.73
CA THR A 127 -14.06 1.42 -10.05
C THR A 127 -13.49 2.20 -11.24
N ARG A 128 -12.57 3.14 -11.01
CA ARG A 128 -11.96 3.94 -12.08
C ARG A 128 -10.97 3.13 -12.91
N SER A 129 -10.65 3.63 -14.11
CA SER A 129 -9.58 3.07 -14.94
C SER A 129 -8.27 2.98 -14.14
N ARG A 130 -7.49 1.92 -14.37
CA ARG A 130 -6.26 1.63 -13.63
C ARG A 130 -5.28 2.82 -13.57
N SER A 131 -5.19 3.59 -14.67
CA SER A 131 -4.35 4.80 -14.76
C SER A 131 -4.76 5.93 -13.80
N GLN A 132 -6.03 6.01 -13.39
CA GLN A 132 -6.54 7.00 -12.45
C GLN A 132 -6.76 6.44 -11.04
N ALA A 133 -6.86 5.12 -10.90
CA ALA A 133 -7.10 4.45 -9.62
C ALA A 133 -5.90 4.57 -8.67
N SER A 134 -4.66 4.52 -9.18
CA SER A 134 -3.45 4.48 -8.33
C SER A 134 -3.34 5.69 -7.39
N ARG A 135 -3.52 6.93 -7.89
CA ARG A 135 -3.45 8.13 -7.03
C ARG A 135 -4.53 8.14 -5.95
N LEU A 136 -5.76 7.75 -6.31
CA LEU A 136 -6.87 7.70 -5.34
C LEU A 136 -6.63 6.63 -4.28
N CYS A 137 -6.16 5.43 -4.69
CA CYS A 137 -5.84 4.34 -3.77
C CYS A 137 -4.75 4.75 -2.79
N THR A 138 -3.68 5.39 -3.25
CA THR A 138 -2.63 5.91 -2.36
C THR A 138 -3.18 6.90 -1.34
N LEU A 139 -4.07 7.82 -1.74
CA LEU A 139 -4.69 8.78 -0.81
C LEU A 139 -5.60 8.08 0.21
N LEU A 140 -6.31 7.02 -0.21
CA LEU A 140 -7.15 6.20 0.67
C LEU A 140 -6.30 5.44 1.70
N GLU A 141 -5.20 4.80 1.28
CA GLU A 141 -4.25 4.11 2.17
C GLU A 141 -3.59 5.08 3.17
N GLN A 142 -3.16 6.25 2.70
CA GLN A 142 -2.63 7.31 3.56
C GLN A 142 -3.65 7.81 4.58
N SER A 143 -4.95 7.66 4.28
CA SER A 143 -6.05 7.95 5.18
C SER A 143 -6.47 6.75 6.05
N GLY A 144 -5.76 5.61 5.95
CA GLY A 144 -5.98 4.41 6.76
C GLY A 144 -6.96 3.39 6.17
N ALA A 145 -7.46 3.62 4.95
CA ALA A 145 -8.39 2.71 4.30
C ALA A 145 -7.70 1.53 3.60
N ASN A 146 -8.50 0.54 3.22
CA ASN A 146 -8.15 -0.58 2.35
C ASN A 146 -8.84 -0.43 0.99
N PRO A 147 -8.18 0.18 -0.02
CA PRO A 147 -8.73 0.28 -1.35
C PRO A 147 -8.72 -1.07 -2.06
N VAL A 148 -9.82 -1.40 -2.74
CA VAL A 148 -9.93 -2.53 -3.65
C VAL A 148 -10.12 -1.98 -5.05
N GLU A 149 -9.11 -2.13 -5.90
CA GLU A 149 -9.22 -1.75 -7.30
C GLU A 149 -10.06 -2.78 -8.05
N LEU A 150 -11.13 -2.30 -8.71
CA LEU A 150 -11.95 -3.09 -9.61
C LEU A 150 -12.27 -2.27 -10.86
N PRO A 151 -11.29 -2.08 -11.77
CA PRO A 151 -11.53 -1.39 -13.03
C PRO A 151 -12.56 -2.16 -13.85
N THR A 152 -13.68 -1.51 -14.20
CA THR A 152 -14.77 -2.16 -14.96
C THR A 152 -14.58 -2.08 -16.47
N ILE A 153 -13.59 -1.32 -16.93
CA ILE A 153 -13.26 -1.12 -18.34
C ILE A 153 -11.74 -1.13 -18.47
N GLN A 154 -11.23 -1.86 -19.46
CA GLN A 154 -9.83 -1.86 -19.86
C GLN A 154 -9.71 -1.30 -21.27
N ILE A 155 -8.71 -0.45 -21.48
CA ILE A 155 -8.32 -0.01 -22.82
C ILE A 155 -7.22 -0.96 -23.27
N SER A 156 -7.42 -1.62 -24.39
CA SER A 156 -6.47 -2.54 -25.01
C SER A 156 -6.15 -2.09 -26.44
N PRO A 157 -5.00 -2.50 -26.99
CA PRO A 157 -4.73 -2.41 -28.41
C PRO A 157 -5.83 -3.08 -29.24
N LEU A 158 -5.96 -2.68 -30.51
CA LEU A 158 -6.76 -3.41 -31.48
C LEU A 158 -6.13 -4.77 -31.78
N ASP A 159 -6.95 -5.79 -32.02
CA ASP A 159 -6.46 -7.10 -32.45
C ASP A 159 -5.88 -7.05 -33.87
N ASP A 160 -6.40 -6.15 -34.72
CA ASP A 160 -5.93 -5.88 -36.06
C ASP A 160 -5.80 -4.37 -36.32
N PHE A 161 -4.64 -3.96 -36.82
CA PHE A 161 -4.30 -2.58 -37.13
C PHE A 161 -4.39 -2.25 -38.63
N SER A 162 -4.73 -3.22 -39.49
CA SER A 162 -4.66 -3.07 -40.94
C SER A 162 -5.44 -1.87 -41.49
N GLU A 163 -6.66 -1.66 -41.00
CA GLU A 163 -7.50 -0.52 -41.41
C GLU A 163 -6.93 0.82 -40.91
N LEU A 164 -6.47 0.86 -39.66
CA LEU A 164 -5.84 2.04 -39.09
C LEU A 164 -4.57 2.39 -39.86
N ASP A 165 -3.74 1.42 -40.18
CA ASP A 165 -2.49 1.61 -40.90
C ASP A 165 -2.68 2.16 -42.31
N ALA A 166 -3.66 1.63 -43.04
CA ALA A 166 -4.04 2.11 -44.35
C ALA A 166 -4.58 3.56 -44.27
N THR A 167 -5.32 3.88 -43.21
CA THR A 167 -5.81 5.25 -42.95
C THR A 167 -4.66 6.19 -42.60
N LEU A 168 -3.70 5.76 -41.77
CA LEU A 168 -2.51 6.53 -41.39
C LEU A 168 -1.56 6.79 -42.57
N GLU A 169 -1.62 5.97 -43.62
CA GLU A 169 -0.90 6.21 -44.88
C GLU A 169 -1.48 7.37 -45.68
N ARG A 170 -2.78 7.61 -45.54
CA ARG A 170 -3.55 8.57 -46.35
C ARG A 170 -4.15 9.70 -45.50
N LEU A 171 -3.54 10.03 -44.37
CA LEU A 171 -4.05 11.08 -43.48
C LEU A 171 -4.27 12.41 -44.20
N THR A 172 -3.39 12.75 -45.15
CA THR A 172 -3.47 13.97 -45.95
C THR A 172 -4.69 14.05 -46.86
N ASP A 173 -5.37 12.92 -47.12
CA ASP A 173 -6.60 12.88 -47.92
C ASP A 173 -7.80 13.43 -47.13
N TYR A 174 -7.69 13.52 -45.80
CA TYR A 174 -8.75 13.98 -44.92
C TYR A 174 -8.57 15.46 -44.59
N ASN A 175 -9.65 16.25 -44.71
CA ASN A 175 -9.61 17.64 -44.27
C ASN A 175 -9.61 17.78 -42.74
N TRP A 176 -10.19 16.81 -42.04
CA TRP A 176 -10.37 16.83 -40.60
C TRP A 176 -9.98 15.49 -39.97
N VAL A 177 -9.23 15.56 -38.87
CA VAL A 177 -8.96 14.44 -37.98
C VAL A 177 -9.40 14.84 -36.57
N ILE A 178 -10.31 14.08 -35.98
CA ILE A 178 -10.90 14.41 -34.68
C ILE A 178 -10.54 13.31 -33.67
N PHE A 179 -9.92 13.72 -32.57
CA PHE A 179 -9.61 12.83 -31.45
C PHE A 179 -10.66 12.98 -30.36
N ALA A 180 -11.34 11.88 -30.03
CA ALA A 180 -12.38 11.86 -29.01
C ALA A 180 -11.87 11.58 -27.58
N SER A 181 -10.61 11.14 -27.44
CA SER A 181 -10.00 10.88 -26.13
C SER A 181 -8.48 10.99 -26.19
N ALA A 182 -7.85 11.30 -25.05
CA ALA A 182 -6.39 11.27 -24.92
C ALA A 182 -5.80 9.88 -25.26
N ASN A 183 -6.51 8.78 -24.94
CA ASN A 183 -6.01 7.43 -25.26
C ASN A 183 -5.93 7.20 -26.78
N ALA A 184 -6.88 7.74 -27.55
CA ALA A 184 -6.83 7.66 -29.01
C ALA A 184 -5.63 8.43 -29.58
N VAL A 185 -5.26 9.57 -28.97
CA VAL A 185 -4.05 10.31 -29.33
C VAL A 185 -2.82 9.44 -29.12
N GLU A 186 -2.67 8.87 -27.92
CA GLU A 186 -1.50 8.03 -27.61
C GLU A 186 -1.41 6.81 -28.55
N SER A 187 -2.50 6.07 -28.75
CA SER A 187 -2.51 4.88 -29.62
C SER A 187 -2.18 5.21 -31.08
N VAL A 188 -2.66 6.33 -31.61
CA VAL A 188 -2.35 6.76 -32.99
C VAL A 188 -0.89 7.18 -33.11
N PHE A 189 -0.36 7.94 -32.15
CA PHE A 189 1.03 8.40 -32.18
C PHE A 189 2.02 7.25 -31.98
N GLU A 190 1.76 6.31 -31.07
CA GLU A 190 2.53 5.06 -30.97
C GLU A 190 2.53 4.31 -32.29
N ARG A 191 1.39 4.23 -32.99
CA ARG A 191 1.32 3.55 -34.28
C ARG A 191 2.06 4.30 -35.38
N LEU A 192 1.99 5.63 -35.41
CA LEU A 192 2.76 6.47 -36.34
C LEU A 192 4.27 6.27 -36.13
N GLU A 193 4.74 6.29 -34.89
CA GLU A 193 6.15 6.08 -34.55
C GLU A 193 6.65 4.70 -35.03
N LEU A 194 5.85 3.64 -34.83
CA LEU A 194 6.17 2.30 -35.34
C LEU A 194 6.26 2.24 -36.88
N LYS A 195 5.53 3.11 -37.58
CA LYS A 195 5.61 3.26 -39.04
C LYS A 195 6.67 4.27 -39.50
N GLY A 196 7.52 4.74 -38.59
CA GLY A 196 8.57 5.72 -38.88
C GLY A 196 8.04 7.12 -39.20
N LYS A 197 6.81 7.43 -38.78
CA LYS A 197 6.16 8.74 -38.92
C LYS A 197 6.11 9.47 -37.58
N ASP A 198 5.82 10.76 -37.63
CA ASP A 198 5.61 11.61 -36.46
C ASP A 198 4.44 12.59 -36.68
N ALA A 199 4.32 13.60 -35.84
CA ALA A 199 3.31 14.65 -35.92
C ALA A 199 3.17 15.29 -37.32
N ARG A 200 4.26 15.32 -38.11
CA ARG A 200 4.23 15.87 -39.48
C ARG A 200 3.34 15.09 -40.43
N ALA A 201 2.98 13.85 -40.09
CA ALA A 201 2.01 13.05 -40.86
C ALA A 201 0.60 13.69 -40.92
N LEU A 202 0.28 14.58 -39.97
CA LEU A 202 -0.97 15.34 -39.94
C LEU A 202 -0.87 16.70 -40.65
N ALA A 203 0.28 17.05 -41.21
CA ALA A 203 0.47 18.34 -41.88
C ALA A 203 -0.54 18.53 -43.02
N GLY A 204 -1.25 19.66 -43.01
CA GLY A 204 -2.28 19.99 -44.00
C GLY A 204 -3.69 19.48 -43.64
N THR A 205 -3.85 18.79 -42.51
CA THR A 205 -5.16 18.40 -41.97
C THR A 205 -5.55 19.28 -40.80
N THR A 206 -6.85 19.52 -40.62
CA THR A 206 -7.38 20.24 -39.46
C THR A 206 -7.58 19.27 -38.30
N VAL A 207 -7.03 19.55 -37.12
CA VAL A 207 -7.06 18.64 -35.98
C VAL A 207 -8.01 19.13 -34.90
N GLY A 208 -9.05 18.33 -34.62
CA GLY A 208 -10.01 18.57 -33.55
C GLY A 208 -9.77 17.68 -32.33
N ALA A 209 -10.06 18.19 -31.14
CA ALA A 209 -9.98 17.43 -29.89
C ALA A 209 -11.24 17.60 -29.06
N ILE A 210 -11.84 16.49 -28.62
CA ILE A 210 -12.98 16.52 -27.71
C ILE A 210 -12.46 16.67 -26.27
N GLY A 211 -12.56 17.91 -25.77
CA GLY A 211 -12.26 18.28 -24.39
C GLY A 211 -10.79 18.63 -24.09
N PRO A 212 -10.53 19.30 -22.95
CA PRO A 212 -9.22 19.87 -22.62
C PRO A 212 -8.12 18.82 -22.46
N ALA A 213 -8.45 17.64 -21.91
CA ALA A 213 -7.49 16.57 -21.71
C ALA A 213 -6.96 16.01 -23.04
N THR A 214 -7.82 15.89 -24.05
CA THR A 214 -7.43 15.42 -25.39
C THR A 214 -6.58 16.46 -26.11
N ALA A 215 -6.93 17.74 -25.98
CA ALA A 215 -6.13 18.84 -26.54
C ALA A 215 -4.74 18.90 -25.91
N GLN A 216 -4.64 18.69 -24.60
CA GLN A 216 -3.35 18.63 -23.90
C GLN A 216 -2.50 17.43 -24.35
N ALA A 217 -3.12 16.26 -24.59
CA ALA A 217 -2.40 15.10 -25.11
C ALA A 217 -1.80 15.37 -26.50
N LEU A 218 -2.57 16.01 -27.39
CA LEU A 218 -2.07 16.44 -28.71
C LEU A 218 -0.95 17.48 -28.60
N ALA A 219 -1.07 18.44 -27.68
CA ALA A 219 -0.04 19.44 -27.43
C ALA A 219 1.29 18.81 -26.97
N ASN A 220 1.24 17.78 -26.12
CA ASN A 220 2.42 17.03 -25.70
C ASN A 220 3.09 16.29 -26.87
N ARG A 221 2.33 15.98 -27.93
CA ARG A 221 2.81 15.38 -29.19
C ARG A 221 3.16 16.43 -30.26
N GLY A 222 3.19 17.71 -29.90
CA GLY A 222 3.59 18.82 -30.78
C GLY A 222 2.48 19.32 -31.71
N ILE A 223 1.22 18.94 -31.49
CA ILE A 223 0.08 19.39 -32.28
C ILE A 223 -0.73 20.43 -31.48
N THR A 224 -0.90 21.62 -32.05
CA THR A 224 -1.87 22.60 -31.54
C THR A 224 -3.21 22.31 -32.20
N THR A 225 -4.26 22.09 -31.41
CA THR A 225 -5.59 21.75 -31.93
C THR A 225 -6.29 22.97 -32.52
N ASP A 226 -6.88 22.81 -33.70
CA ASP A 226 -7.65 23.85 -34.39
C ASP A 226 -9.05 24.01 -33.81
N PHE A 227 -9.62 22.94 -33.25
CA PHE A 227 -10.97 22.94 -32.69
C PHE A 227 -11.07 22.14 -31.40
N VAL A 228 -11.67 22.75 -30.38
CA VAL A 228 -12.10 22.10 -29.14
C VAL A 228 -13.54 22.55 -28.88
N PRO A 229 -14.52 21.64 -28.83
CA PRO A 229 -15.90 22.02 -28.56
C PRO A 229 -16.04 22.56 -27.13
N SER A 230 -16.82 23.63 -26.99
CA SER A 230 -17.16 24.32 -25.74
C SER A 230 -18.19 23.58 -24.90
#